data_AF-A0A4U8Q8V1-F1
#
_entry.id   AF-A0A4U8Q8V1-F1
#
_cell.length_a   1.000
_cell.length_b   1.000
_cell.length_c   1.000
_cell.angle_alpha   90.00
_cell.angle_beta   90.00
_cell.angle_gamma   90.00
#
_symmetry.space_group_name_H-M   'P 1'
#
loop_
_entity.id
_entity.type
_entity.pdbx_description
1 polymer ?
#
loop_
_entity_poly.entity_id
_entity_poly.type
_entity_poly.pdbx_seq_one_letter_code
_entity_poly.pdbx_strand_id
1 'polypeptide(L)' 'MKRDLIICTCNGVTAGQIEDAVYGGARTYEDVQELLHIGKQCIKCKEMAGFIIESLAEELDD' A
#
# COMPACT_ATOMS: atom_id res chain seq x y z
N MET A 1 -5.89 9.80 6.71
CA MET A 1 -6.52 8.52 6.29
C MET A 1 -6.85 7.67 7.51
N LYS A 2 -7.88 6.80 7.47
CA LYS A 2 -8.12 5.80 8.54
C LYS A 2 -7.12 4.65 8.39
N ARG A 3 -6.17 4.54 9.33
CA ARG A 3 -5.05 3.57 9.27
C ARG A 3 -5.49 2.12 9.37
N ASP A 4 -6.60 1.84 10.04
CA ASP A 4 -7.16 0.51 10.27
C ASP A 4 -8.00 -0.03 9.09
N LEU A 5 -8.22 0.77 8.05
CA LEU A 5 -8.95 0.36 6.86
C LEU A 5 -8.23 -0.80 6.14
N ILE A 6 -8.90 -1.94 5.99
CA ILE A 6 -8.36 -3.08 5.24
C ILE A 6 -8.42 -2.77 3.74
N ILE A 7 -7.25 -2.68 3.12
CA ILE A 7 -7.07 -2.48 1.68
C ILE A 7 -6.99 -3.83 0.96
N CYS A 8 -6.28 -4.81 1.52
CA CYS A 8 -6.20 -6.16 0.99
C CYS A 8 -6.89 -7.16 1.92
N THR A 9 -8.11 -7.58 1.57
CA THR A 9 -8.83 -8.58 2.38
C THR A 9 -8.18 -9.95 2.36
N CYS A 10 -7.51 -10.33 1.26
CA CYS A 10 -6.88 -11.65 1.15
C CYS A 10 -5.73 -11.84 2.15
N ASN A 11 -4.94 -10.79 2.38
CA ASN A 11 -3.73 -10.85 3.20
C ASN A 11 -3.80 -9.95 4.45
N GLY A 12 -4.98 -9.38 4.73
CA GLY A 12 -5.21 -8.54 5.92
C GLY A 12 -4.42 -7.22 5.93
N VAL A 13 -4.01 -6.70 4.77
CA VAL A 13 -3.19 -5.49 4.68
C VAL A 13 -4.06 -4.26 4.89
N THR A 14 -3.67 -3.42 5.85
CA THR A 14 -4.33 -2.17 6.19
C THR A 14 -3.67 -0.96 5.52
N ALA A 15 -4.41 0.15 5.45
CA ALA A 15 -3.90 1.39 4.88
C ALA A 15 -2.71 1.95 5.67
N GLY A 16 -2.70 1.78 7.00
CA GLY A 16 -1.57 2.16 7.85
C GLY A 16 -0.30 1.33 7.60
N GLN A 17 -0.44 0.04 7.25
CA GLN A 17 0.73 -0.77 6.86
C GLN A 17 1.32 -0.32 5.52
N ILE A 18 0.48 0.08 4.56
CA ILE A 18 0.94 0.66 3.28
C ILE A 18 1.66 1.97 3.56
N GLU A 19 1.09 2.83 4.41
CA GLU A 19 1.69 4.09 4.85
C GLU A 19 3.08 3.86 5.49
N ASP A 20 3.18 2.92 6.44
CA ASP A 20 4.45 2.58 7.08
C ASP A 20 5.49 2.04 6.08
N ALA A 21 5.06 1.27 5.06
CA ALA A 21 5.95 0.78 4.01
C ALA A 21 6.50 1.93 3.14
N VAL A 22 5.66 2.89 2.77
CA VAL A 22 6.07 4.05 1.96
C VAL A 22 7.01 4.96 2.74
N TYR A 23 6.68 5.28 4.01
CA TYR A 23 7.60 6.02 4.88
C TYR A 23 8.89 5.25 5.17
N GLY A 24 8.85 3.92 5.11
CA GLY A 24 10.01 3.02 5.21
C GLY A 24 10.88 2.96 3.94
N GLY A 25 10.49 3.62 2.86
CA GLY A 25 11.28 3.71 1.62
C GLY A 25 10.68 2.98 0.42
N ALA A 26 9.55 2.29 0.55
CA ALA A 26 8.83 1.77 -0.62
C ALA A 26 8.33 2.94 -1.48
N ARG A 27 8.43 2.83 -2.81
CA ARG A 27 7.99 3.89 -3.73
C ARG A 27 7.04 3.39 -4.82
N THR A 28 6.98 2.08 -5.02
CA THR A 28 6.14 1.47 -6.05
C THR A 28 5.16 0.47 -5.45
N TYR A 29 4.12 0.14 -6.21
CA TYR A 29 3.20 -0.94 -5.84
C TYR A 29 3.94 -2.26 -5.68
N GLU A 30 4.93 -2.52 -6.52
CA GLU A 30 5.77 -3.73 -6.49
C GLU A 30 6.58 -3.81 -5.19
N ASP A 31 7.17 -2.71 -4.71
CA ASP A 31 7.87 -2.67 -3.42
C ASP A 31 6.93 -3.04 -2.27
N VAL A 32 5.74 -2.43 -2.24
CA VAL A 32 4.74 -2.69 -1.19
C VAL A 32 4.17 -4.11 -1.31
N GLN A 33 4.04 -4.64 -2.53
CA GLN A 33 3.63 -6.02 -2.77
C GLN A 33 4.69 -7.03 -2.30
N GLU A 34 5.97 -6.74 -2.46
CA GLU A 34 7.07 -7.55 -1.93
C GLU A 34 6.98 -7.64 -0.40
N LEU A 35 6.81 -6.48 0.26
CA LEU A 35 6.84 -6.33 1.71
C LEU A 35 5.59 -6.85 2.42
N LEU A 36 4.40 -6.56 1.88
CA LEU A 36 3.12 -6.80 2.55
C LEU A 36 2.30 -7.92 1.88
N HIS A 37 2.83 -8.52 0.81
CA HIS A 37 2.12 -9.49 -0.03
C HIS A 37 0.81 -8.96 -0.61
N ILE A 38 0.61 -7.65 -0.69
CA ILE A 38 -0.62 -7.07 -1.21
C ILE A 38 -0.85 -7.48 -2.67
N GLY A 39 -2.06 -7.95 -2.97
CA GLY A 39 -2.46 -8.35 -4.30
C GLY A 39 -1.81 -9.63 -4.86
N LYS A 40 -1.10 -10.42 -4.04
CA LYS A 40 -0.53 -11.72 -4.47
C LYS A 40 -1.59 -12.82 -4.68
N GLN A 41 -2.71 -12.76 -3.95
CA GLN A 41 -3.80 -13.76 -4.07
C GLN A 41 -4.83 -13.38 -5.14
N CYS A 42 -5.27 -12.12 -5.15
CA CYS A 42 -6.13 -11.55 -6.18
C CYS A 42 -5.76 -10.08 -6.39
N ILE A 43 -6.25 -9.43 -7.44
CA ILE A 43 -5.83 -8.07 -7.80
C ILE A 43 -6.85 -6.97 -7.45
N LYS A 44 -7.93 -7.30 -6.72
CA LYS A 44 -9.04 -6.36 -6.45
C LYS A 44 -8.61 -5.10 -5.67
N CYS A 45 -7.56 -5.20 -4.86
CA CYS A 45 -7.02 -4.09 -4.09
C CYS A 45 -6.02 -3.23 -4.87
N LYS A 46 -5.60 -3.64 -6.08
CA LYS A 46 -4.45 -3.05 -6.79
C LYS A 46 -4.65 -1.56 -7.06
N GLU A 47 -5.81 -1.18 -7.57
CA GLU A 47 -6.12 0.21 -7.93
C GLU A 47 -6.11 1.12 -6.69
N MET A 48 -6.88 0.77 -5.66
CA MET A 48 -6.93 1.54 -4.41
C MET A 48 -5.57 1.61 -3.70
N ALA A 49 -4.82 0.51 -3.67
CA ALA A 49 -3.48 0.49 -3.09
C ALA A 49 -2.50 1.35 -3.89
N GLY A 50 -2.56 1.31 -5.23
CA GLY A 50 -1.76 2.15 -6.12
C GLY A 50 -1.97 3.63 -5.83
N PHE A 51 -3.23 4.08 -5.76
CA PHE A 51 -3.55 5.47 -5.42
C PHE A 51 -2.97 5.90 -4.07
N ILE A 52 -3.06 5.07 -3.03
CA ILE A 52 -2.50 5.39 -1.71
C ILE A 52 -0.96 5.51 -1.79
N ILE A 53 -0.31 4.58 -2.48
CA ILE A 53 1.15 4.55 -2.61
C ILE A 53 1.65 5.77 -3.39
N GLU A 54 1.03 6.07 -4.53
CA GLU A 54 1.39 7.21 -5.37
C GLU A 54 1.21 8.53 -4.62
N SER A 55 0.06 8.74 -3.97
CA SER A 55 -0.16 9.97 -3.19
C SER A 55 0.86 10.16 -2.05
N LEU A 56 1.18 9.09 -1.31
CA LEU A 56 2.16 9.18 -0.22
C LEU A 56 3.60 9.35 -0.74
N ALA A 57 3.93 8.78 -1.89
CA ALA A 57 5.25 8.94 -2.50
C ALA A 57 5.45 10.38 -3.01
N GLU A 58 4.44 10.95 -3.67
CA GLU A 58 4.45 12.36 -4.09
C GLU A 58 4.62 13.32 -2.90
N GLU A 59 3.89 13.09 -1.80
CA GLU A 59 4.03 13.88 -0.57
C GLU A 59 5.44 13.84 0.07
N LEU A 60 6.24 12.82 -0.23
CA LEU A 60 7.61 12.66 0.30
C LEU A 60 8.69 13.26 -0.59
N ASP A 61 8.37 13.48 -1.87
CA ASP A 61 9.31 14.01 -2.85
C ASP A 61 9.26 15.56 -2.94
N ASP A 62 8.23 16.18 -2.36
CA ASP A 62 8.05 17.64 -2.17
C ASP A 62 8.68 18.18 -0.86
#